data_AF-A0A9P7K9V9-F1
#
_entry.id   AF-A0A9P7K9V9-F1
#
_cell.length_a   1.000
_cell.length_b   1.000
_cell.length_c   1.000
_cell.angle_alpha   90.00
_cell.angle_beta   90.00
_cell.angle_gamma   90.00
#
_symmetry.space_group_name_H-M   'P 1'
#
loop_
_entity.id
_entity.type
_entity.pdbx_description
1 polymer ?
#
loop_
_entity_poly.entity_id
_entity_poly.type
_entity_poly.pdbx_seq_one_letter_code
_entity_poly.pdbx_strand_id
1 'polypeptide(L)'
;MLYYDPLYLTEKGGATGPPNWIYFTWGLGLFAYQSLDAIDGKQARRTGMAGPLGEMFDHGCDAMNTTLEAILASQALNLGRSWWTVASQIATLANFYLTTWEEYHTGQLYLGVFSGPVEGILMIIAIYIVTGFYGMNWQRVLRLVIDVLSRTVILGPKDLHIYPT
;
A
#
# COMPACT_ATOMS: atom_id res chain seq x y z
N MET A 1 1.30 18.33 2.63
CA MET A 1 -0.14 17.99 2.71
C MET A 1 -0.85 18.72 1.58
N LEU A 2 -1.08 18.05 0.44
CA LEU A 2 -1.65 18.70 -0.77
C LEU A 2 -3.18 18.78 -0.75
N TYR A 3 -3.81 18.05 0.17
CA TYR A 3 -5.25 18.04 0.36
C TYR A 3 -5.57 17.70 1.81
N TYR A 4 -6.56 18.39 2.38
CA TYR A 4 -7.03 18.17 3.74
C TYR A 4 -8.38 17.46 3.69
N ASP A 5 -8.42 16.21 4.17
CA ASP A 5 -9.64 15.42 4.31
C ASP A 5 -9.93 15.19 5.81
N PRO A 6 -10.75 16.02 6.46
CA PRO A 6 -11.08 15.85 7.88
C PRO A 6 -11.99 14.65 8.14
N LEU A 7 -12.71 14.19 7.12
CA LEU A 7 -13.74 13.17 7.26
C LEU A 7 -13.20 11.78 6.93
N TYR A 8 -12.15 11.66 6.11
CA TYR A 8 -11.54 10.36 5.79
C TYR A 8 -12.60 9.30 5.42
N LEU A 9 -13.56 9.73 4.61
CA LEU A 9 -14.68 8.92 4.15
C LEU A 9 -14.37 8.35 2.77
N THR A 10 -15.07 7.28 2.42
CA THR A 10 -14.79 6.53 1.20
C THR A 10 -16.00 6.48 0.29
N GLU A 11 -15.75 6.25 -1.00
CA GLU A 11 -16.79 6.05 -2.01
C GLU A 11 -17.70 4.85 -1.68
N LYS A 12 -17.20 3.86 -0.94
CA LYS A 12 -18.02 2.77 -0.42
C LYS A 12 -19.15 3.26 0.49
N GLY A 13 -18.93 4.34 1.23
CA GLY A 13 -19.92 5.01 2.07
C GLY A 13 -20.73 6.11 1.37
N GLY A 14 -20.58 6.28 0.05
CA GLY A 14 -21.28 7.30 -0.73
C GLY A 14 -20.60 8.68 -0.74
N ALA A 15 -19.40 8.82 -0.19
CA ALA A 15 -18.61 10.05 -0.28
C ALA A 15 -17.88 10.17 -1.63
N THR A 16 -17.56 11.39 -2.06
CA THR A 16 -16.84 11.62 -3.33
C THR A 16 -15.33 11.36 -3.23
N GLY A 17 -14.78 11.18 -2.03
CA GLY A 17 -13.33 11.01 -1.81
C GLY A 17 -12.49 12.24 -2.16
N PRO A 18 -11.16 12.15 -2.00
CA PRO A 18 -10.24 13.19 -2.47
C PRO A 18 -10.17 13.20 -4.01
N PRO A 19 -9.87 14.35 -4.63
CA PRO A 19 -9.61 14.43 -6.07
C PRO A 19 -8.59 13.40 -6.56
N ASN A 20 -8.89 12.71 -7.67
CA ASN A 20 -8.09 11.60 -8.16
C ASN A 20 -6.61 11.93 -8.42
N TRP A 21 -6.28 13.17 -8.80
CA TRP A 21 -4.91 13.57 -9.10
C TRP A 21 -3.98 13.45 -7.87
N ILE A 22 -4.55 13.49 -6.66
CA ILE A 22 -3.80 13.39 -5.41
C ILE A 22 -3.11 12.02 -5.29
N TYR A 23 -3.73 10.94 -5.75
CA TYR A 23 -3.13 9.60 -5.69
C TYR A 23 -1.82 9.52 -6.49
N PHE A 24 -1.70 10.23 -7.62
CA PHE A 24 -0.42 10.30 -8.36
C PHE A 24 0.68 10.99 -7.53
N THR A 25 0.32 11.99 -6.73
CA THR A 25 1.28 12.66 -5.84
C THR A 25 1.73 11.75 -4.70
N TRP A 26 0.85 10.88 -4.19
CA TRP A 26 1.20 9.88 -3.17
C TRP A 26 2.12 8.81 -3.76
N GLY A 27 1.83 8.31 -4.96
CA GLY A 27 2.71 7.36 -5.66
C GLY A 27 4.09 7.94 -5.97
N LEU A 28 4.15 9.18 -6.47
CA LEU A 28 5.42 9.86 -6.72
C LEU A 28 6.19 10.11 -5.41
N GLY A 29 5.49 10.55 -4.36
CA GLY A 29 6.07 10.80 -3.05
C GLY A 29 6.65 9.54 -2.41
N LEU A 30 5.91 8.44 -2.46
CA LEU A 30 6.35 7.14 -1.94
C LEU A 30 7.55 6.60 -2.72
N PHE A 31 7.54 6.71 -4.06
CA PHE A 31 8.69 6.36 -4.90
C PHE A 31 9.93 7.20 -4.56
N ALA A 32 9.75 8.51 -4.36
CA ALA A 32 10.83 9.39 -3.98
C ALA A 32 11.38 9.04 -2.59
N TYR A 33 10.50 8.80 -1.60
CA TYR A 33 10.88 8.41 -0.25
C TYR A 33 11.74 7.15 -0.26
N GLN A 34 11.23 6.03 -0.81
CA GLN A 34 11.98 4.76 -0.80
C GLN A 34 13.30 4.83 -1.57
N SER A 35 13.39 5.73 -2.55
CA SER A 35 14.63 5.93 -3.32
C SER A 35 15.66 6.69 -2.52
N LEU A 36 15.24 7.74 -1.81
CA LEU A 36 16.11 8.58 -0.99
C LEU A 36 16.58 7.84 0.26
N ASP A 37 15.68 7.11 0.91
CA ASP A 37 15.93 6.17 1.99
C ASP A 37 17.04 5.16 1.61
N ALA A 38 16.86 4.44 0.50
CA ALA A 38 17.89 3.51 0.02
C ALA A 38 19.24 4.18 -0.37
N ILE A 39 19.27 5.50 -0.59
CA ILE A 39 20.49 6.25 -0.94
C ILE A 39 21.24 6.71 0.32
N ASP A 40 20.58 7.05 1.41
CA ASP A 40 21.23 7.68 2.56
C ASP A 40 22.20 6.73 3.27
N GLY A 41 21.85 5.45 3.45
CA GLY A 41 22.72 4.44 4.05
C GLY A 41 23.91 4.12 3.14
N LYS A 42 23.71 4.15 1.82
CA LYS A 42 24.81 4.03 0.84
C LYS A 42 25.76 5.21 0.96
N GLN A 43 25.25 6.43 1.12
CA GLN A 43 26.07 7.62 1.32
C GLN A 43 26.78 7.63 2.67
N ALA A 44 26.11 7.24 3.76
CA ALA A 44 26.70 7.15 5.10
C ALA A 44 27.89 6.18 5.11
N ARG A 45 27.76 5.01 4.45
CA ARG A 45 28.88 4.07 4.26
C ARG A 45 30.00 4.66 3.41
N ARG A 46 29.67 5.35 2.31
CA ARG A 46 30.66 5.97 1.42
C ARG A 46 31.48 7.07 2.11
N THR A 47 30.86 7.83 3.01
CA THR A 47 31.47 8.96 3.72
C THR A 47 32.08 8.60 5.06
N GLY A 48 31.94 7.35 5.51
CA GLY A 48 32.40 6.91 6.84
C GLY A 48 31.56 7.47 7.99
N MET A 49 30.34 7.92 7.71
CA MET A 49 29.40 8.52 8.67
C MET A 49 28.35 7.52 9.18
N ALA A 50 28.45 6.24 8.79
CA ALA A 50 27.55 5.19 9.28
C ALA A 50 27.75 4.96 10.79
N GLY A 51 26.65 4.87 11.53
CA GLY A 51 26.69 4.57 12.95
C GLY A 51 25.30 4.36 13.56
N PRO A 52 25.24 3.87 14.81
CA PRO A 52 23.99 3.41 15.44
C PRO A 52 22.92 4.50 15.58
N LEU A 53 23.33 5.76 15.75
CA LEU A 53 22.40 6.89 15.83
C LEU A 53 21.74 7.17 14.48
N GLY A 54 22.49 7.04 13.38
CA GLY A 54 21.96 7.23 12.04
C GLY A 54 20.96 6.13 11.70
N GLU A 55 21.29 4.89 12.02
CA GLU A 55 20.40 3.72 11.86
C GLU A 55 19.12 3.86 12.70
N MET A 56 19.23 4.29 13.96
CA MET A 56 18.05 4.56 14.80
C MET A 56 17.15 5.65 14.20
N PHE A 57 17.75 6.70 13.63
CA PHE A 57 16.99 7.79 13.01
C PHE A 57 16.28 7.33 11.72
N ASP A 58 16.98 6.58 10.88
CA ASP A 58 16.47 5.96 9.65
C ASP A 58 15.24 5.09 9.94
N HIS A 59 15.39 4.12 10.86
CA HIS A 59 14.27 3.25 11.28
C HIS A 59 13.11 4.02 11.91
N GLY A 60 13.41 5.11 12.64
CA GLY A 60 12.39 5.99 13.21
C GLY A 60 11.56 6.70 12.13
N CYS A 61 12.23 7.21 11.09
CA CYS A 61 11.60 7.79 9.92
C CYS A 61 10.73 6.76 9.19
N ASP A 62 11.25 5.55 8.99
CA ASP A 62 10.52 4.46 8.35
C ASP A 62 9.27 4.03 9.11
N ALA A 63 9.32 3.96 10.44
CA ALA A 63 8.16 3.63 11.26
C ALA A 63 7.05 4.69 11.13
N MET A 64 7.42 5.98 11.12
CA MET A 64 6.47 7.08 10.91
C MET A 64 5.88 7.04 9.50
N ASN A 65 6.73 6.87 8.49
CA ASN A 65 6.29 6.80 7.10
C ASN A 65 5.36 5.60 6.88
N THR A 66 5.72 4.42 7.39
CA THR A 66 4.88 3.20 7.35
C THR A 66 3.50 3.42 7.97
N THR A 67 3.43 4.19 9.07
CA THR A 67 2.16 4.53 9.71
C THR A 67 1.28 5.39 8.81
N LEU A 68 1.84 6.49 8.28
CA LEU A 68 1.09 7.39 7.40
C LEU A 68 0.68 6.68 6.10
N GLU A 69 1.59 5.87 5.56
CA GLU A 69 1.40 5.14 4.31
C GLU A 69 0.31 4.07 4.43
N ALA A 70 0.23 3.35 5.56
CA ALA A 70 -0.84 2.38 5.80
C ALA A 70 -2.24 3.04 5.79
N ILE A 71 -2.35 4.28 6.28
CA ILE A 71 -3.57 5.08 6.20
C ILE A 71 -3.86 5.45 4.74
N LEU A 72 -2.91 6.05 4.02
CA LEU A 72 -3.13 6.46 2.63
C LEU A 72 -3.47 5.27 1.71
N ALA A 73 -2.78 4.14 1.86
CA ALA A 73 -3.05 2.92 1.12
C ALA A 73 -4.46 2.39 1.42
N SER A 74 -4.89 2.43 2.70
CA SER A 74 -6.25 2.06 3.09
C SER A 74 -7.31 2.95 2.46
N GLN A 75 -7.04 4.25 2.28
CA GLN A 75 -7.94 5.15 1.56
C GLN A 75 -8.01 4.81 0.07
N ALA A 76 -6.88 4.60 -0.59
CA ALA A 76 -6.84 4.21 -2.01
C ALA A 76 -7.54 2.86 -2.25
N LEU A 77 -7.51 1.97 -1.26
CA LEU A 77 -8.22 0.70 -1.27
C LEU A 77 -9.70 0.80 -0.85
N ASN A 78 -10.23 2.01 -0.66
CA ASN A 78 -11.64 2.26 -0.33
C ASN A 78 -12.06 1.67 1.04
N LEU A 79 -11.10 1.51 1.98
CA LEU A 79 -11.32 0.95 3.32
C LEU A 79 -11.69 2.03 4.35
N GLY A 80 -11.00 3.18 4.31
CA GLY A 80 -11.28 4.36 5.15
C GLY A 80 -11.38 4.05 6.64
N ARG A 81 -12.44 4.52 7.30
CA ARG A 81 -12.73 4.24 8.72
C ARG A 81 -13.29 2.82 8.90
N SER A 82 -12.42 1.81 8.85
CA SER A 82 -12.81 0.41 9.05
C SER A 82 -11.82 -0.36 9.92
N TRP A 83 -12.27 -1.48 10.48
CA TRP A 83 -11.40 -2.43 11.18
C TRP A 83 -10.30 -3.01 10.28
N TRP A 84 -10.49 -3.02 8.95
CA TRP A 84 -9.44 -3.43 8.01
C TRP A 84 -8.28 -2.45 7.97
N THR A 85 -8.55 -1.16 8.10
CA THR A 85 -7.51 -0.12 8.22
C THR A 85 -6.72 -0.30 9.51
N VAL A 86 -7.42 -0.54 10.63
CA VAL A 86 -6.76 -0.81 11.93
C VAL A 86 -5.94 -2.09 11.89
N ALA A 87 -6.48 -3.17 11.34
CA ALA A 87 -5.78 -4.43 11.19
C ALA A 87 -4.54 -4.29 10.28
N SER A 88 -4.65 -3.55 9.18
CA SER A 88 -3.52 -3.26 8.28
C SER A 88 -2.43 -2.48 9.01
N GLN A 89 -2.81 -1.47 9.80
CA GLN A 89 -1.87 -0.68 10.60
C GLN A 89 -1.12 -1.53 11.65
N ILE A 90 -1.84 -2.42 12.33
CA ILE A 90 -1.23 -3.33 13.30
C ILE A 90 -0.29 -4.31 12.59
N ALA A 91 -0.73 -4.88 11.47
CA ALA A 91 0.06 -5.84 10.71
C ALA A 91 1.36 -5.24 10.16
N THR A 92 1.31 -4.02 9.59
CA THR A 92 2.51 -3.35 9.06
C THR A 92 3.49 -2.99 10.16
N LEU A 93 3.01 -2.45 11.29
CA LEU A 93 3.87 -2.11 12.43
C LEU A 93 4.42 -3.35 13.13
N ALA A 94 3.64 -4.43 13.23
CA ALA A 94 4.12 -5.70 13.77
C ALA A 94 5.23 -6.27 12.88
N ASN A 95 5.07 -6.24 11.56
CA ASN A 95 6.11 -6.68 10.63
C ASN A 95 7.39 -5.86 10.81
N PHE A 96 7.29 -4.53 10.82
CA PHE A 96 8.43 -3.63 11.05
C PHE A 96 9.12 -3.90 12.39
N TYR A 97 8.34 -3.99 13.47
CA TYR A 97 8.89 -4.27 14.80
C TYR A 97 9.61 -5.62 14.86
N LEU A 98 9.03 -6.67 14.28
CA LEU A 98 9.63 -8.00 14.30
C LEU A 98 10.93 -8.05 13.51
N THR A 99 11.04 -7.34 12.37
CA THR A 99 12.29 -7.26 11.61
C THR A 99 13.37 -6.48 12.37
N THR A 100 13.03 -5.35 13.00
CA THR A 100 14.00 -4.61 13.83
C THR A 100 14.40 -5.42 15.07
N TRP A 101 13.47 -6.19 15.64
CA TRP A 101 13.76 -7.07 16.78
C TRP A 101 14.71 -8.20 16.39
N GLU A 102 14.52 -8.82 15.22
CA GLU A 102 15.43 -9.81 14.67
C GLU A 102 16.83 -9.22 14.43
N GLU A 103 16.91 -8.05 13.81
CA GLU A 103 18.17 -7.34 13.57
C GLU A 103 18.90 -7.03 14.88
N TYR A 104 18.18 -6.57 15.90
CA TYR A 104 18.77 -6.28 17.21
C TYR A 104 19.42 -7.52 17.86
N HIS A 105 18.82 -8.70 17.71
CA HIS A 105 19.34 -9.93 18.31
C HIS A 105 20.41 -10.63 17.46
N THR A 106 20.32 -10.52 16.14
CA THR A 106 21.22 -11.23 15.21
C THR A 106 22.37 -10.34 14.72
N GLY A 107 22.24 -9.02 14.81
CA GLY A 107 23.14 -8.04 14.25
C GLY A 107 23.12 -7.97 12.72
N GLN A 108 22.11 -8.56 12.07
CA GLN A 108 21.98 -8.60 10.61
C GLN A 108 20.52 -8.34 10.18
N LEU A 109 20.31 -7.37 9.28
CA LEU A 109 19.05 -7.20 8.59
C LEU A 109 18.99 -8.09 7.35
N TYR A 110 18.21 -9.16 7.41
CA TYR A 110 18.03 -10.05 6.27
C TYR A 110 16.96 -9.51 5.31
N LEU A 111 17.43 -8.97 4.18
CA LEU A 111 16.58 -8.61 3.05
C LEU A 111 16.77 -9.66 1.96
N GLY A 112 15.77 -10.53 1.77
CA GLY A 112 15.79 -11.53 0.70
C GLY A 112 15.92 -10.90 -0.69
N VAL A 113 16.22 -11.71 -1.72
CA VAL A 113 16.25 -11.25 -3.13
C VAL A 113 14.91 -10.67 -3.56
N PHE A 114 13.82 -11.30 -3.08
CA PHE A 114 12.52 -10.66 -2.90
C PHE A 114 12.48 -10.21 -1.45
N SER A 115 12.76 -8.93 -1.19
CA SER A 115 12.97 -8.46 0.18
C SER A 115 11.67 -8.26 0.92
N GLY A 116 10.55 -8.05 0.21
CA GLY A 116 9.23 -7.79 0.78
C GLY A 116 8.89 -6.30 0.76
N PRO A 117 9.70 -5.40 1.35
CA PRO A 117 9.44 -3.96 1.35
C PRO A 117 9.44 -3.35 -0.06
N VAL A 118 10.43 -3.64 -0.90
CA VAL A 118 10.52 -3.01 -2.23
C VAL A 118 9.33 -3.41 -3.10
N GLU A 119 9.02 -4.71 -3.17
CA GLU A 119 7.91 -5.20 -3.97
C GLU A 119 6.56 -4.72 -3.41
N GLY A 120 6.42 -4.68 -2.08
CA GLY A 120 5.25 -4.13 -1.40
C GLY A 120 5.03 -2.65 -1.73
N ILE A 121 6.07 -1.83 -1.66
CA ILE A 121 6.02 -0.40 -1.98
C ILE A 121 5.66 -0.19 -3.46
N LEU A 122 6.29 -0.94 -4.38
CA LEU A 122 5.96 -0.88 -5.81
C LEU A 122 4.50 -1.28 -6.08
N MET A 123 3.96 -2.25 -5.34
CA MET A 123 2.56 -2.65 -5.42
C MET A 123 1.63 -1.53 -4.94
N ILE A 124 1.96 -0.85 -3.84
CA ILE A 124 1.19 0.31 -3.34
C ILE A 124 1.23 1.47 -4.34
N ILE A 125 2.40 1.76 -4.94
CA ILE A 125 2.52 2.77 -6.00
C ILE A 125 1.62 2.42 -7.19
N ALA A 126 1.59 1.15 -7.62
CA ALA A 126 0.70 0.70 -8.67
C ALA A 126 -0.78 0.89 -8.30
N ILE A 127 -1.17 0.59 -7.05
CA ILE A 127 -2.52 0.85 -6.53
C ILE A 127 -2.86 2.34 -6.61
N TYR A 128 -1.94 3.24 -6.26
CA TYR A 128 -2.16 4.68 -6.37
C TYR A 128 -2.33 5.14 -7.82
N ILE A 129 -1.52 4.63 -8.74
CA ILE A 129 -1.66 4.97 -10.17
C ILE A 129 -3.03 4.52 -10.69
N VAL A 130 -3.44 3.28 -10.41
CA VAL A 130 -4.75 2.75 -10.80
C VAL A 130 -5.87 3.59 -10.18
N THR A 131 -5.77 3.91 -8.88
CA THR A 131 -6.77 4.72 -8.17
C THR A 131 -6.83 6.15 -8.73
N GLY A 132 -5.71 6.73 -9.13
CA GLY A 132 -5.66 8.05 -9.76
C GLY A 132 -6.33 8.11 -11.13
N PHE A 133 -6.32 7.02 -11.91
CA PHE A 133 -7.04 6.97 -13.19
C PHE A 133 -8.53 6.66 -13.03
N TYR A 134 -8.88 5.73 -12.13
CA TYR A 134 -10.21 5.11 -12.10
C TYR A 134 -11.05 5.47 -10.87
N GLY A 135 -10.51 6.22 -9.90
CA GLY A 135 -11.14 6.50 -8.61
C GLY A 135 -11.19 5.27 -7.70
N MET A 136 -11.56 5.42 -6.42
CA MET A 136 -11.44 4.35 -5.40
C MET A 136 -12.35 3.14 -5.67
N ASN A 137 -13.37 3.29 -6.51
CA ASN A 137 -14.27 2.20 -6.89
C ASN A 137 -13.74 1.26 -7.98
N TRP A 138 -12.50 1.42 -8.45
CA TRP A 138 -11.88 0.55 -9.48
C TRP A 138 -11.95 -0.95 -9.12
N GLN A 139 -11.89 -1.28 -7.83
CA GLN A 139 -12.00 -2.66 -7.34
C GLN A 139 -13.37 -3.30 -7.62
N ARG A 140 -14.45 -2.51 -7.70
CA ARG A 140 -15.79 -3.03 -8.03
C ARG A 140 -15.84 -3.49 -9.48
N VAL A 141 -15.21 -2.74 -10.38
CA VAL A 141 -15.10 -3.12 -11.80
C VAL A 141 -14.29 -4.41 -11.93
N LEU A 142 -13.16 -4.52 -11.23
CA LEU A 142 -12.36 -5.75 -11.23
C LEU A 142 -13.16 -6.96 -10.74
N ARG A 143 -13.89 -6.83 -9.63
CA ARG A 143 -14.74 -7.90 -9.10
C ARG A 143 -15.85 -8.29 -10.07
N LEU A 144 -16.53 -7.32 -10.69
CA LEU A 144 -17.56 -7.58 -11.69
C LEU A 144 -17.00 -8.34 -12.90
N VAL A 145 -15.82 -7.94 -13.39
CA VAL A 145 -15.15 -8.65 -14.50
C VAL A 145 -14.80 -10.09 -14.10
N ILE A 146 -14.24 -10.29 -12.91
CA ILE A 146 -13.92 -11.63 -12.40
C ILE A 146 -15.19 -12.47 -12.22
N ASP A 147 -16.28 -11.89 -11.72
CA ASP A 147 -17.57 -12.57 -11.55
C ASP A 147 -18.20 -12.96 -12.90
N VAL A 148 -18.11 -12.09 -13.91
CA VAL A 148 -18.60 -12.40 -15.27
C VAL A 148 -17.74 -13.49 -15.92
N LEU A 149 -16.42 -13.40 -15.80
CA LEU A 149 -15.49 -14.40 -16.35
C LEU A 149 -15.67 -15.76 -15.65
N SER A 150 -15.78 -15.77 -14.32
CA SER A 150 -16.03 -17.02 -13.58
C SER A 150 -17.39 -17.62 -13.94
N ARG A 151 -18.45 -16.83 -14.12
CA ARG A 151 -19.76 -17.33 -14.56
C ARG A 151 -19.72 -17.88 -15.99
N THR A 152 -19.01 -17.24 -16.92
CA THR A 152 -18.89 -17.71 -18.32
C THR A 152 -17.98 -18.93 -18.47
N VAL A 153 -17.02 -19.11 -17.56
CA VAL A 153 -16.11 -20.28 -17.54
C VAL A 153 -16.73 -21.47 -16.78
N ILE A 154 -17.49 -21.23 -15.70
CA ILE A 154 -18.09 -22.28 -14.85
C ILE A 154 -19.47 -22.71 -15.38
N LEU A 155 -20.29 -21.78 -15.86
CA LEU A 155 -21.57 -22.08 -16.50
C LEU A 155 -21.35 -22.07 -18.01
N GLY A 156 -21.05 -23.23 -18.59
CA GLY A 156 -21.01 -23.38 -20.04
C GLY A 156 -22.35 -23.00 -20.69
N PRO A 157 -22.40 -22.81 -22.02
CA PRO A 157 -23.58 -22.29 -22.75
C PRO A 157 -24.84 -23.19 -22.72
N LYS A 158 -24.92 -24.19 -21.84
CA LYS A 158 -25.99 -25.20 -21.81
C LYS A 158 -27.14 -24.91 -20.84
N ASP A 159 -27.01 -23.91 -19.96
CA ASP A 159 -28.07 -23.58 -18.98
C ASP A 159 -29.06 -22.52 -19.49
N LEU A 160 -29.01 -22.17 -20.78
CA LEU A 160 -29.92 -21.19 -21.42
C LEU A 160 -31.14 -21.82 -22.09
N HIS A 161 -31.52 -23.03 -21.70
CA HIS A 161 -32.81 -23.62 -22.07
C HIS A 161 -33.54 -24.01 -20.79
N ILE A 162 -34.66 -23.32 -20.51
CA ILE A 162 -35.97 -23.84 -20.09
C ILE A 162 -36.81 -22.63 -19.65
N TYR A 163 -37.58 -22.09 -20.59
CA TYR A 163 -38.95 -21.64 -20.31
C TYR A 163 -39.83 -22.36 -21.33
N PRO A 164 -40.67 -23.32 -20.93
CA PRO A 164 -41.76 -23.76 -21.79
C PRO A 164 -42.91 -22.75 -21.66
N THR A 165 -43.49 -22.44 -22.82
CA THR A 165 -44.77 -21.77 -23.06
C THR A 165 -45.92 -22.36 -22.27
#